data_AF-A0A949TGL6-F1
#
_entry.id   AF-A0A949TGL6-F1
#
_cell.length_a   1.000
_cell.length_b   1.000
_cell.length_c   1.000
_cell.angle_alpha   90.00
_cell.angle_beta   90.00
_cell.angle_gamma   90.00
#
_symmetry.space_group_name_H-M   'P 1'
#
loop_
_entity.id
_entity.type
_entity.pdbx_description
1 polymer ?
#
loop_
_entity_poly.entity_id
_entity_poly.type
_entity_poly.pdbx_seq_one_letter_code
_entity_poly.pdbx_strand_id
1 'polypeptide(L)'
;MARAFLFGLMAMALLLSTPISEAKAQQFQGGEAGAFQQFQRVQPRAVPFGGEQAVMCVRDREIQRTGSRTCIYSCDNGSSISRQISRTRFCETSFQTTQRSLLNEIQNIEPTQCRLRRLRQTRTDKICIYDCGGETVNLPVAHSQTCDRRYSR
;
A
#
# COMPACT_ATOMS: atom_id res chain seq x y z
N MET A 1 2.14 -57.55 -52.90
CA MET A 1 3.01 -56.73 -53.77
C MET A 1 2.16 -55.61 -54.34
N ALA A 2 2.32 -54.37 -53.87
CA ALA A 2 1.63 -53.21 -54.47
C ALA A 2 2.60 -52.03 -54.43
N ARG A 3 3.14 -51.67 -55.59
CA ARG A 3 3.85 -50.40 -55.81
C ARG A 3 3.01 -49.58 -56.76
N ALA A 4 2.37 -48.56 -56.21
CA ALA A 4 1.92 -47.41 -56.97
C ALA A 4 3.14 -46.58 -57.38
N PHE A 5 3.23 -46.25 -58.66
CA PHE A 5 4.05 -45.17 -59.21
C PHE A 5 3.05 -44.26 -59.95
N LEU A 6 2.84 -43.05 -59.45
CA LEU A 6 3.62 -41.83 -59.72
C LEU A 6 3.14 -41.12 -60.98
N PHE A 7 2.90 -39.82 -60.82
CA PHE A 7 3.35 -38.67 -61.63
C PHE A 7 2.29 -37.58 -61.42
N GLY A 8 2.60 -36.46 -60.74
CA GLY A 8 3.60 -35.47 -61.14
C GLY A 8 2.85 -34.38 -61.95
N LEU A 9 3.07 -33.08 -61.82
CA LEU A 9 4.23 -32.32 -61.40
C LEU A 9 3.85 -30.81 -61.40
N MET A 10 4.53 -30.04 -60.55
CA MET A 10 4.82 -28.60 -60.65
C MET A 10 3.64 -27.61 -60.46
N ALA A 11 3.77 -26.53 -59.68
CA ALA A 11 4.96 -25.73 -59.41
C ALA A 11 5.07 -25.30 -57.94
N MET A 12 6.29 -25.43 -57.45
CA MET A 12 6.83 -24.98 -56.18
C MET A 12 7.88 -23.91 -56.53
N ALA A 13 8.04 -22.91 -55.65
CA ALA A 13 9.19 -22.01 -55.49
C ALA A 13 8.87 -20.51 -55.68
N LEU A 14 8.67 -19.85 -54.54
CA LEU A 14 9.03 -18.47 -54.17
C LEU A 14 8.44 -18.29 -52.75
N LEU A 15 9.00 -18.85 -51.67
CA LEU A 15 10.26 -18.48 -51.00
C LEU A 15 10.38 -16.98 -50.71
N LEU A 16 10.48 -16.69 -49.39
CA LEU A 16 11.21 -15.59 -48.74
C LEU A 16 10.45 -14.28 -48.46
N SER A 17 9.84 -14.19 -47.27
CA SER A 17 10.23 -13.17 -46.27
C SER A 17 9.47 -13.36 -44.93
N THR A 18 10.22 -13.85 -43.96
CA THR A 18 10.05 -13.95 -42.50
C THR A 18 9.51 -12.67 -41.80
N PRO A 19 9.11 -12.68 -40.51
CA PRO A 19 9.35 -13.71 -39.50
C PRO A 19 8.13 -14.21 -38.72
N ILE A 20 8.28 -15.45 -38.30
CA ILE A 20 7.61 -16.08 -37.17
C ILE A 20 7.91 -15.23 -35.94
N SER A 21 6.94 -14.45 -35.45
CA SER A 21 7.01 -14.02 -34.05
C SER A 21 6.86 -15.27 -33.20
N GLU A 22 7.95 -15.64 -32.54
CA GLU A 22 8.00 -16.71 -31.56
C GLU A 22 6.85 -16.52 -30.56
N ALA A 23 5.84 -17.38 -30.65
CA ALA A 23 5.08 -17.77 -29.47
C ALA A 23 6.06 -18.52 -28.56
N LYS A 24 6.83 -17.78 -27.76
CA LYS A 24 7.53 -18.37 -26.63
C LYS A 24 6.48 -18.82 -25.63
N ALA A 25 6.09 -20.08 -25.77
CA ALA A 25 5.76 -20.91 -24.64
C ALA A 25 6.96 -20.87 -23.68
N GLN A 26 6.94 -19.91 -22.75
CA GLN A 26 7.77 -20.03 -21.55
C GLN A 26 7.19 -21.21 -20.78
N GLN A 27 7.90 -22.34 -20.88
CA GLN A 27 7.67 -23.51 -20.06
C GLN A 27 7.63 -23.06 -18.59
N PHE A 28 6.47 -23.26 -17.98
CA PHE A 28 6.30 -23.22 -16.55
C PHE A 28 7.30 -24.18 -15.90
N GLN A 29 8.19 -23.63 -15.07
CA GLN A 29 8.88 -24.39 -14.03
C GLN A 29 8.45 -23.83 -12.68
N GLY A 30 7.58 -24.60 -12.01
CA GLY A 30 7.48 -24.69 -10.56
C GLY A 30 6.88 -23.49 -9.82
N GLY A 31 5.65 -23.66 -9.32
CA GLY A 31 5.11 -22.80 -8.26
C GLY A 31 3.60 -22.85 -8.16
N GLU A 32 3.06 -23.90 -7.52
CA GLU A 32 1.68 -23.91 -7.05
C GLU A 32 1.45 -22.80 -6.01
N ALA A 33 0.49 -21.91 -6.30
CA ALA A 33 -0.50 -21.40 -5.35
C ALA A 33 -1.47 -20.52 -6.16
N GLY A 34 -2.50 -21.16 -6.72
CA GLY A 34 -3.64 -20.44 -7.23
C GLY A 34 -4.41 -19.73 -6.11
N ALA A 35 -5.26 -18.80 -6.55
CA ALA A 35 -6.38 -18.18 -5.84
C ALA A 35 -6.12 -16.85 -5.09
N PHE A 36 -6.42 -15.75 -5.81
CA PHE A 36 -7.06 -14.50 -5.37
C PHE A 36 -6.34 -13.68 -4.27
N GLN A 37 -6.05 -12.40 -4.46
CA GLN A 37 -7.06 -11.34 -4.51
C GLN A 37 -6.54 -10.19 -5.39
N GLN A 38 -7.21 -9.94 -6.52
CA GLN A 38 -7.25 -8.58 -7.07
C GLN A 38 -8.01 -7.74 -6.05
N PHE A 39 -7.29 -7.07 -5.14
CA PHE A 39 -7.88 -6.05 -4.30
C PHE A 39 -8.44 -4.98 -5.24
N GLN A 40 -9.77 -4.91 -5.36
CA GLN A 40 -10.43 -3.76 -5.96
C GLN A 40 -9.88 -2.54 -5.24
N ARG A 41 -9.14 -1.68 -5.95
CA ARG A 41 -8.75 -0.35 -5.49
C ARG A 41 -10.04 0.43 -5.24
N VAL A 42 -10.52 0.39 -4.01
CA VAL A 42 -11.58 1.28 -3.55
C VAL A 42 -11.00 2.68 -3.64
N GLN A 43 -11.56 3.53 -4.50
CA GLN A 43 -11.08 4.91 -4.61
C GLN A 43 -11.26 5.62 -3.26
N PRO A 44 -10.22 6.23 -2.69
CA PRO A 44 -10.32 6.90 -1.40
C PRO A 44 -11.29 8.07 -1.51
N ARG A 45 -12.33 8.06 -0.67
CA ARG A 45 -13.07 9.28 -0.37
C ARG A 45 -12.17 10.17 0.46
N ALA A 46 -11.68 11.24 -0.16
CA ALA A 46 -10.96 12.30 0.54
C ALA A 46 -11.89 12.92 1.58
N VAL A 47 -11.66 12.64 2.86
CA VAL A 47 -12.22 13.42 3.97
C VAL A 47 -11.04 13.91 4.79
N PRO A 48 -10.80 15.22 4.92
CA PRO A 48 -9.67 15.73 5.67
C PRO A 48 -9.98 15.66 7.17
N PHE A 49 -9.22 14.83 7.89
CA PHE A 49 -8.98 15.05 9.32
C PHE A 49 -7.91 16.14 9.43
N GLY A 50 -8.25 17.31 9.97
CA GLY A 50 -7.27 18.34 10.35
C GLY A 50 -6.54 19.07 9.22
N GLY A 51 -7.00 18.97 7.96
CA GLY A 51 -6.36 19.60 6.80
C GLY A 51 -5.26 18.77 6.15
N GLU A 52 -5.01 17.55 6.64
CA GLU A 52 -4.10 16.59 5.98
C GLU A 52 -4.89 15.66 5.05
N GLN A 53 -4.29 15.33 3.90
CA GLN A 53 -4.88 14.38 2.97
C GLN A 53 -4.82 12.97 3.58
N ALA A 54 -6.00 12.36 3.75
CA ALA A 54 -6.11 10.97 4.15
C ALA A 54 -5.64 10.05 3.01
N VAL A 55 -4.91 9.00 3.36
CA VAL A 55 -4.37 7.99 2.45
C VAL A 55 -4.83 6.61 2.94
N MET A 56 -5.45 5.83 2.07
CA MET A 56 -5.71 4.42 2.36
C MET A 56 -4.47 3.61 1.97
N CYS A 57 -4.11 2.66 2.82
CA CYS A 57 -3.06 1.69 2.54
C CYS A 57 -3.66 0.28 2.62
N VAL A 58 -3.41 -0.53 1.59
CA VAL A 58 -3.94 -1.89 1.42
C VAL A 58 -2.76 -2.86 1.45
N ARG A 59 -2.94 -3.98 2.14
CA ARG A 59 -1.90 -5.03 2.27
C ARG A 59 -1.72 -5.75 0.93
N ASP A 60 -0.52 -5.68 0.37
CA ASP A 60 -0.17 -6.42 -0.84
C ASP A 60 0.42 -7.79 -0.52
N ARG A 61 1.26 -7.84 0.52
CA ARG A 61 2.05 -9.03 0.83
C ARG A 61 2.26 -9.19 2.32
N GLU A 62 2.23 -10.44 2.76
CA GLU A 62 2.62 -10.84 4.10
C GLU A 62 3.81 -11.80 4.01
N ILE A 63 4.87 -11.50 4.75
CA ILE A 63 6.08 -12.34 4.84
C ILE A 63 6.16 -12.85 6.28
N GLN A 64 6.04 -14.16 6.47
CA GLN A 64 6.14 -14.78 7.79
C GLN A 64 7.57 -15.29 8.04
N ARG A 65 8.14 -14.95 9.19
CA ARG A 65 9.43 -15.42 9.67
C ARG A 65 9.29 -15.98 11.08
N THR A 66 10.26 -16.75 11.55
CA THR A 66 10.25 -17.31 12.92
C THR A 66 10.17 -16.17 13.93
N GLY A 67 9.03 -16.04 14.61
CA GLY A 67 8.79 -15.03 15.64
C GLY A 67 8.28 -13.68 15.14
N SER A 68 8.27 -13.40 13.84
CA SER A 68 7.80 -12.13 13.29
C SER A 68 7.01 -12.28 11.98
N ARG A 69 6.16 -11.29 11.70
CA ARG A 69 5.50 -11.12 10.40
C ARG A 69 5.82 -9.74 9.88
N THR A 70 6.04 -9.62 8.57
CA THR A 70 6.25 -8.34 7.90
C THR A 70 5.12 -8.14 6.90
N CYS A 71 4.36 -7.06 7.09
CA CYS A 71 3.24 -6.67 6.24
C CYS A 71 3.70 -5.57 5.29
N ILE A 72 3.59 -5.79 3.99
CA ILE A 72 3.88 -4.78 2.97
C ILE A 72 2.53 -4.21 2.50
N TYR A 73 2.40 -2.89 2.57
CA TYR A 73 1.21 -2.16 2.14
C TYR A 73 1.54 -1.26 0.95
N SER A 74 0.60 -1.16 0.01
CA SER A 74 0.55 -0.12 -1.02
C SER A 74 -0.49 0.91 -0.64
N CYS A 75 -0.13 2.18 -0.76
CA CYS A 75 -0.99 3.30 -0.43
C CYS A 75 -1.48 4.01 -1.69
N ASP A 76 -2.64 4.67 -1.61
CA ASP A 76 -3.29 5.30 -2.77
C ASP A 76 -2.47 6.42 -3.40
N ASN A 77 -1.54 7.01 -2.64
CA ASN A 77 -0.60 8.01 -3.13
C ASN A 77 0.61 7.41 -3.88
N GLY A 78 0.62 6.09 -4.12
CA GLY A 78 1.67 5.37 -4.83
C GLY A 78 2.86 4.94 -3.97
N SER A 79 2.87 5.28 -2.68
CA SER A 79 3.93 4.84 -1.77
C SER A 79 3.71 3.41 -1.24
N SER A 80 4.78 2.79 -0.74
CA SER A 80 4.73 1.49 -0.08
C SER A 80 5.46 1.54 1.26
N ILE A 81 4.90 0.84 2.25
CA ILE A 81 5.48 0.71 3.58
C ILE A 81 5.59 -0.75 4.01
N SER A 82 6.57 -1.04 4.87
CA SER A 82 6.81 -2.36 5.43
C SER A 82 6.73 -2.29 6.95
N ARG A 83 5.77 -3.01 7.54
CA ARG A 83 5.55 -3.06 9.00
C ARG A 83 5.91 -4.41 9.55
N GLN A 84 6.87 -4.46 10.46
CA GLN A 84 7.16 -5.67 11.23
C GLN A 84 6.26 -5.75 12.47
N ILE A 85 5.60 -6.89 12.65
CA ILE A 85 4.75 -7.18 13.80
C ILE A 85 5.13 -8.53 14.43
N SER A 86 4.67 -8.74 15.67
CA SER A 86 4.81 -10.03 16.36
C SER A 86 4.07 -11.15 15.61
N ARG A 87 4.59 -12.39 15.66
CA ARG A 87 3.94 -13.59 15.08
C ARG A 87 2.51 -13.82 15.58
N THR A 88 2.17 -13.34 16.78
CA THR A 88 0.83 -13.50 17.36
C THR A 88 -0.18 -12.50 16.81
N ARG A 89 0.26 -11.45 16.13
CA ARG A 89 -0.61 -10.43 15.53
C ARG A 89 -0.79 -10.69 14.03
N PHE A 90 -1.99 -10.41 13.53
CA PHE A 90 -2.28 -10.49 12.10
C PHE A 90 -1.99 -9.16 11.43
N CYS A 91 -1.60 -9.19 10.15
CA CYS A 91 -1.59 -7.99 9.34
C CYS A 91 -3.04 -7.56 9.09
N GLU A 92 -3.32 -6.28 9.31
CA GLU A 92 -4.58 -5.69 8.88
C GLU A 92 -4.67 -5.74 7.35
N THR A 93 -5.89 -5.90 6.81
CA THR A 93 -6.07 -5.94 5.35
C THR A 93 -5.90 -4.54 4.74
N SER A 94 -6.30 -3.52 5.47
CA SER A 94 -6.12 -2.12 5.12
C SER A 94 -6.16 -1.25 6.38
N PHE A 95 -5.56 -0.07 6.29
CA PHE A 95 -5.71 0.97 7.31
C PHE A 95 -5.71 2.35 6.63
N GLN A 96 -6.31 3.31 7.31
CA GLN A 96 -6.30 4.71 6.87
C GLN A 96 -5.28 5.49 7.71
N THR A 97 -4.49 6.33 7.05
CA THR A 97 -3.50 7.21 7.69
C THR A 97 -3.52 8.58 7.01
N THR A 98 -2.68 9.51 7.45
CA THR A 98 -2.46 10.79 6.74
C THR A 98 -1.19 10.72 5.90
N GLN A 99 -1.12 11.56 4.86
CA GLN A 99 0.08 11.68 4.03
C GLN A 99 1.32 12.04 4.86
N ARG A 100 1.18 12.87 5.90
CA ARG A 100 2.29 13.23 6.79
C ARG A 100 2.77 12.04 7.61
N SER A 101 1.86 11.33 8.29
CA SER A 101 2.22 10.15 9.07
C SER A 101 2.89 9.08 8.21
N LEU A 102 2.42 8.91 6.98
CA LEU A 102 3.01 7.98 6.03
C LEU A 102 4.43 8.39 5.61
N LEU A 103 4.66 9.69 5.31
CA LEU A 103 6.00 10.20 5.00
C LEU A 103 6.95 10.03 6.18
N ASN A 104 6.50 10.30 7.40
CA ASN A 104 7.29 10.10 8.61
C ASN A 104 7.69 8.63 8.76
N GLU A 105 6.76 7.70 8.53
CA GLU A 105 7.03 6.27 8.61
C GLU A 105 8.05 5.82 7.55
N ILE A 106 7.91 6.26 6.30
CA ILE A 106 8.86 5.97 5.22
C ILE A 106 10.26 6.52 5.55
N GLN A 107 10.31 7.71 6.13
CA GLN A 107 11.56 8.38 6.50
C GLN A 107 12.12 7.91 7.85
N ASN A 108 11.46 6.96 8.54
CA ASN A 108 11.77 6.55 9.91
C ASN A 108 11.91 7.72 10.89
N ILE A 109 11.12 8.78 10.67
CA ILE A 109 11.07 9.93 11.56
C ILE A 109 10.17 9.55 12.73
N GLU A 110 10.74 9.48 13.93
CA GLU A 110 9.94 9.32 15.13
C GLU A 110 8.96 10.49 15.26
N PRO A 111 7.66 10.24 15.47
CA PRO A 111 6.70 11.31 15.62
C PRO A 111 7.07 12.14 16.83
N THR A 112 7.11 13.47 16.64
CA THR A 112 7.43 14.37 17.74
C THR A 112 6.34 14.24 18.81
N GLN A 113 6.74 13.78 19.99
CA GLN A 113 5.84 13.62 21.11
C GLN A 113 5.51 14.99 21.68
N CYS A 114 4.24 15.37 21.55
CA CYS A 114 3.74 16.62 22.08
C CYS A 114 3.07 16.40 23.43
N ARG A 115 3.39 17.24 24.40
CA ARG A 115 2.75 17.23 25.72
C ARG A 115 1.67 18.31 25.77
N LEU A 116 0.49 17.95 26.30
CA LEU A 116 -0.53 18.96 26.57
C LEU A 116 0.01 19.97 27.58
N ARG A 117 0.08 21.24 27.17
CA ARG A 117 0.56 22.35 27.99
C ARG A 117 -0.61 23.06 28.67
N ARG A 118 -1.63 23.45 27.90
CA ARG A 118 -2.84 24.08 28.44
C ARG A 118 -4.07 23.83 27.57
N LEU A 119 -5.24 23.99 28.18
CA LEU A 119 -6.52 24.06 27.49
C LEU A 119 -6.98 25.52 27.41
N ARG A 120 -7.39 25.98 26.23
CA ARG A 120 -8.15 27.22 26.07
C ARG A 120 -9.59 26.87 25.72
N GLN A 121 -10.53 27.23 26.58
CA GLN A 121 -11.94 26.95 26.35
C GLN A 121 -12.74 28.25 26.46
N THR A 122 -13.51 28.55 25.42
CA THR A 122 -14.51 29.63 25.38
C THR A 122 -15.90 29.00 25.19
N ARG A 123 -16.93 29.85 25.11
CA ARG A 123 -18.29 29.39 24.79
C ARG A 123 -18.37 28.74 23.39
N THR A 124 -17.50 29.15 22.47
CA THR A 124 -17.53 28.74 21.06
C THR A 124 -16.40 27.80 20.68
N ASP A 125 -15.25 27.89 21.35
CA ASP A 125 -14.03 27.19 20.96
C ASP A 125 -13.48 26.35 22.12
N LYS A 126 -12.94 25.19 21.77
CA LYS A 126 -12.11 24.39 22.66
C LYS A 126 -10.82 24.06 21.91
N ILE A 127 -9.70 24.54 22.43
CA ILE A 127 -8.39 24.44 21.80
C ILE A 127 -7.40 23.82 22.79
N CYS A 128 -6.87 22.67 22.41
CA CYS A 128 -5.79 21.99 23.11
C CYS A 128 -4.46 22.59 22.64
N ILE A 129 -3.64 23.05 23.59
CA ILE A 129 -2.36 23.70 23.30
C ILE A 129 -1.26 22.76 23.77
N TYR A 130 -0.48 22.29 22.80
CA TYR A 130 0.56 21.30 22.95
C TYR A 130 1.94 21.93 22.82
N ASP A 131 2.91 21.39 23.57
CA ASP A 131 4.34 21.67 23.42
C ASP A 131 5.00 20.47 22.76
N CYS A 132 5.55 20.67 21.56
CA CYS A 132 6.18 19.68 20.70
C CYS A 132 7.66 20.05 20.54
N GLY A 133 8.51 19.62 21.45
CA GLY A 133 9.96 19.85 21.34
C GLY A 133 10.37 21.34 21.29
N GLY A 134 9.64 22.22 21.98
CA GLY A 134 9.89 23.67 21.99
C GLY A 134 8.98 24.48 21.07
N GLU A 135 8.22 23.82 20.18
CA GLU A 135 7.18 24.46 19.38
C GLU A 135 5.81 24.37 20.07
N THR A 136 5.00 25.43 19.97
CA THR A 136 3.61 25.41 20.47
C THR A 136 2.62 25.13 19.35
N VAL A 137 1.83 24.06 19.47
CA VAL A 137 0.79 23.66 18.51
C VAL A 137 -0.59 23.85 19.13
N ASN A 138 -1.48 24.51 18.40
CA ASN A 138 -2.86 24.74 18.81
C ASN A 138 -3.79 23.82 18.01
N LEU A 139 -4.45 22.87 18.67
CA LEU A 139 -5.38 21.94 18.04
C LEU A 139 -6.82 22.25 18.49
N PRO A 140 -7.69 22.73 17.59
CA PRO A 140 -9.11 22.87 17.90
C PRO A 140 -9.76 21.47 17.99
N VAL A 141 -10.57 21.27 19.02
CA VAL A 141 -11.29 20.02 19.27
C VAL A 141 -12.75 20.30 19.58
N ALA A 142 -13.64 19.34 19.34
CA ALA A 142 -15.04 19.47 19.72
C ALA A 142 -15.19 19.59 21.26
N HIS A 143 -16.19 20.34 21.74
CA HIS A 143 -16.41 20.51 23.19
C HIS A 143 -16.57 19.18 23.94
N SER A 144 -17.17 18.19 23.28
CA SER A 144 -17.39 16.83 23.78
C SER A 144 -16.11 15.99 23.88
N GLN A 145 -15.03 16.36 23.20
CA GLN A 145 -13.79 15.59 23.17
C GLN A 145 -12.78 16.11 24.21
N THR A 146 -12.09 15.20 24.91
CA THR A 146 -11.00 15.55 25.82
C THR A 146 -9.70 15.76 25.05
N CYS A 147 -8.88 16.73 25.46
CA CYS A 147 -7.51 16.84 24.94
C CYS A 147 -6.72 15.61 25.32
N ASP A 148 -6.06 14.98 24.36
CA ASP A 148 -5.06 13.96 24.66
C ASP A 148 -3.94 14.60 25.49
N ARG A 149 -3.42 13.90 26.50
CA ARG A 149 -2.25 14.34 27.27
C ARG A 149 -0.95 14.15 26.49
N ARG A 150 -0.95 13.22 25.54
CA ARG A 150 0.19 12.90 24.68
C ARG A 150 -0.32 12.84 23.24
N TYR A 151 -0.01 13.87 22.48
CA TYR A 151 -0.39 13.96 21.08
C TYR A 151 0.84 13.71 20.22
N SER A 152 0.73 12.85 19.21
CA SER A 152 1.78 12.63 18.21
C SER A 152 1.43 13.40 16.93
N ARG A 153 2.35 14.22 16.42
CA ARG A 153 2.21 14.98 15.17
C ARG A 153 2.87 14.29 13.98
#